data_AF-A0A4P7A1L1-F1
#
_entry.id   AF-A0A4P7A1L1-F1
#
_cell.length_a   1.000
_cell.length_b   1.000
_cell.length_c   1.000
_cell.angle_alpha   90.00
_cell.angle_beta   90.00
_cell.angle_gamma   90.00
#
_symmetry.space_group_name_H-M   'P 1'
#
loop_
_entity.id
_entity.type
_entity.pdbx_description
1 polymer ?
#
loop_
_entity_poly.entity_id
_entity_poly.type
_entity_poly.pdbx_seq_one_letter_code
_entity_poly.pdbx_strand_id
1 'polypeptide(L)'
;MGFWKLFFSFIITYTLSNLTFLHMEFFHYKIFSELTVINLAKLLIELFIFACIYMTVYFLFEHAPKWVMRYKYDLAEKERLKQ
;
A
#
# COMPACT_ATOMS: atom_id res chain seq x y z
N MET A 1 -17.98 -4.34 2.45
CA MET A 1 -16.95 -3.34 2.82
C MET A 1 -15.51 -3.81 2.57
N GLY A 2 -15.16 -5.10 2.71
CA GLY A 2 -13.79 -5.58 2.51
C GLY A 2 -13.28 -5.60 1.05
N PHE A 3 -14.12 -6.00 0.09
CA PHE A 3 -13.72 -6.14 -1.32
C PHE A 3 -13.22 -4.83 -1.95
N TRP A 4 -13.96 -3.74 -1.76
CA TRP A 4 -13.58 -2.43 -2.29
C TRP A 4 -12.29 -1.89 -1.65
N LYS A 5 -12.08 -2.12 -0.35
CA LYS A 5 -10.81 -1.77 0.32
C LYS A 5 -9.63 -2.56 -0.26
N LEU A 6 -9.80 -3.87 -0.44
CA LEU A 6 -8.81 -4.74 -1.07
C LEU A 6 -8.49 -4.29 -2.50
N PHE A 7 -9.53 -4.03 -3.29
CA PHE A 7 -9.40 -3.60 -4.68
C PHE A 7 -8.67 -2.25 -4.82
N PHE A 8 -9.08 -1.24 -4.03
CA PHE A 8 -8.40 0.06 -4.05
C PHE A 8 -6.99 0.00 -3.51
N SER A 9 -6.75 -0.75 -2.43
CA SER A 9 -5.39 -0.95 -1.90
C SER A 9 -4.50 -1.63 -2.95
N PHE A 10 -5.01 -2.63 -3.67
CA PHE A 10 -4.26 -3.32 -4.72
C PHE A 10 -3.91 -2.39 -5.88
N ILE A 11 -4.88 -1.60 -6.37
CA ILE A 11 -4.65 -0.63 -7.46
C ILE A 11 -3.63 0.41 -7.05
N ILE A 12 -3.73 0.94 -5.83
CA ILE A 12 -2.81 1.97 -5.35
C ILE A 12 -1.41 1.40 -5.17
N THR A 13 -1.27 0.20 -4.60
CA THR A 13 0.03 -0.47 -4.48
C THR A 13 0.63 -0.76 -5.85
N TYR A 14 -0.16 -1.26 -6.80
CA TYR A 14 0.29 -1.50 -8.18
C TYR A 14 0.74 -0.21 -8.87
N THR A 15 -0.04 0.86 -8.74
CA THR A 15 0.30 2.17 -9.31
C THR A 15 1.55 2.75 -8.65
N LEU A 16 1.68 2.66 -7.33
CA LEU A 16 2.88 3.10 -6.61
C LEU A 16 4.11 2.32 -7.07
N SER A 17 3.99 0.99 -7.18
CA SER A 17 5.07 0.13 -7.65
C SER A 17 5.57 0.54 -9.04
N ASN A 18 4.65 0.90 -9.93
CA ASN A 18 4.95 1.28 -11.30
C ASN A 18 5.51 2.72 -11.40
N LEU A 19 5.11 3.60 -10.47
CA LEU A 19 5.48 5.03 -10.45
C LEU A 19 6.72 5.32 -9.61
N THR A 20 7.07 4.44 -8.67
CA THR A 20 8.33 4.56 -7.90
C THR A 20 9.51 4.37 -8.85
N PHE A 21 10.58 5.16 -8.66
CA PHE A 21 11.80 5.21 -9.48
C PHE A 21 12.45 3.85 -9.79
N LEU A 22 12.06 2.82 -9.05
CA LEU A 22 12.49 1.45 -9.22
C LEU A 22 11.97 0.78 -10.50
N HIS A 23 10.89 1.27 -11.15
CA HIS A 23 10.27 0.64 -12.33
C HIS A 23 10.22 -0.88 -12.19
N MET A 24 9.85 -1.35 -10.99
CA MET A 24 9.78 -2.78 -10.74
C MET A 24 8.55 -3.27 -11.48
N GLU A 25 8.76 -3.79 -12.68
CA GLU A 25 7.77 -4.62 -13.36
C GLU A 25 7.62 -5.91 -12.54
N PHE A 26 6.90 -5.81 -11.43
CA PHE A 26 6.51 -6.98 -10.66
C PHE A 26 5.84 -7.93 -11.65
N PHE A 27 6.28 -9.18 -11.65
CA PHE A 27 5.74 -10.26 -12.46
C PHE A 27 6.17 -10.32 -13.94
N HIS A 28 7.19 -9.58 -14.39
CA HIS A 28 7.82 -9.83 -15.69
C HIS A 28 8.78 -11.03 -15.63
N TYR A 29 8.23 -12.21 -15.36
CA TYR A 29 8.97 -13.46 -15.43
C TYR A 29 8.44 -14.32 -16.58
N LYS A 30 9.34 -14.76 -17.47
CA LYS A 30 9.07 -15.93 -18.30
C LYS A 30 9.19 -17.18 -17.43
N ILE A 31 8.19 -17.38 -16.56
CA ILE A 31 8.14 -18.47 -15.57
C ILE A 31 8.32 -19.85 -16.25
N PHE A 32 7.96 -19.95 -17.53
CA PHE A 32 8.01 -21.19 -18.28
C PHE A 32 9.30 -21.43 -19.09
N SER A 33 10.22 -20.46 -19.23
CA SER A 33 11.43 -20.65 -20.04
C SER A 33 12.71 -20.88 -19.23
N GLU A 34 12.85 -20.27 -18.04
CA GLU A 34 14.08 -20.33 -17.24
C GLU A 34 13.78 -20.36 -15.73
N LEU A 35 13.33 -21.51 -15.24
CA LEU A 35 13.18 -21.78 -13.80
C LEU A 35 14.54 -22.00 -13.15
N THR A 36 15.20 -20.90 -12.79
CA THR A 36 16.41 -20.92 -11.96
C THR A 36 16.07 -20.55 -10.51
N VAL A 37 16.80 -21.11 -9.55
CA VAL A 37 16.62 -20.82 -8.10
C VAL A 37 16.76 -19.32 -7.82
N ILE A 38 17.59 -18.63 -8.60
CA ILE A 38 17.81 -17.18 -8.50
C ILE A 38 16.54 -16.41 -8.87
N ASN A 39 15.84 -16.80 -9.95
CA ASN A 39 14.58 -16.18 -10.35
C ASN A 39 13.48 -16.41 -9.30
N LEU A 40 13.47 -17.59 -8.67
CA LEU A 40 12.50 -17.91 -7.62
C LEU A 40 12.74 -17.09 -6.34
N ALA A 41 14.00 -16.91 -5.95
CA ALA A 41 14.38 -16.04 -4.84
C ALA A 41 14.05 -14.56 -5.12
N LYS A 42 14.29 -14.09 -6.36
CA LYS A 42 13.93 -12.73 -6.78
C LYS A 42 12.42 -12.49 -6.72
N LEU A 43 11.63 -13.46 -7.18
CA LEU A 43 10.17 -13.42 -7.10
C LEU A 43 9.70 -13.34 -5.64
N LEU A 44 10.29 -14.10 -4.72
CA LEU A 44 9.95 -14.05 -3.29
C LEU A 44 10.24 -12.67 -2.68
N ILE A 45 11.38 -12.06 -3.01
CA ILE A 45 11.75 -10.72 -2.54
C ILE A 45 10.76 -9.68 -3.05
N GLU A 46 10.41 -9.74 -4.34
CA GLU A 46 9.41 -8.86 -4.94
C GLU A 46 8.03 -9.04 -4.29
N LEU A 47 7.60 -10.27 -4.05
CA LEU A 47 6.34 -10.56 -3.37
C LEU A 47 6.31 -10.02 -1.94
N PHE A 48 7.45 -10.10 -1.23
CA PHE A 48 7.61 -9.55 0.11
C PHE A 48 7.53 -8.02 0.11
N ILE A 49 8.24 -7.36 -0.80
CA ILE A 49 8.20 -5.89 -0.94
C ILE A 49 6.78 -5.43 -1.28
N PHE A 50 6.11 -6.11 -2.22
CA PHE A 50 4.73 -5.83 -2.57
C PHE A 50 3.80 -5.96 -1.36
N ALA A 51 3.95 -7.04 -0.57
CA ALA A 51 3.17 -7.24 0.64
C ALA A 51 3.40 -6.14 1.69
N CYS A 52 4.64 -5.69 1.89
CA CYS A 52 4.96 -4.59 2.79
C CYS A 52 4.30 -3.26 2.37
N ILE A 53 4.38 -2.92 1.08
CA ILE A 53 3.74 -1.70 0.55
C ILE A 53 2.22 -1.82 0.67
N TYR A 54 1.66 -2.98 0.30
CA TYR A 54 0.23 -3.25 0.40
C TYR A 54 -0.29 -3.10 1.83
N MET A 55 0.39 -3.69 2.82
CA MET A 55 0.05 -3.57 4.23
C MET A 55 0.08 -2.11 4.71
N THR A 56 1.09 -1.36 4.28
CA THR A 56 1.23 0.07 4.65
C THR A 56 0.06 0.89 4.11
N VAL A 57 -0.28 0.71 2.83
CA VAL A 57 -1.41 1.41 2.18
C VAL A 57 -2.73 1.00 2.82
N TYR A 58 -2.93 -0.29 3.09
CA TYR A 58 -4.14 -0.80 3.73
C TYR A 58 -4.33 -0.20 5.13
N PHE A 59 -3.26 -0.13 5.92
CA PHE A 59 -3.29 0.47 7.25
C PHE A 59 -3.59 1.98 7.20
N LEU A 60 -2.98 2.69 6.25
CA LEU A 60 -3.25 4.11 6.00
C LEU A 60 -4.72 4.34 5.66
N PHE A 61 -5.31 3.52 4.79
CA PHE A 61 -6.71 3.65 4.41
C PHE A 61 -7.68 3.52 5.58
N GLU A 62 -7.33 2.72 6.58
CA GLU A 62 -8.16 2.53 7.77
C GLU A 62 -7.95 3.61 8.84
N HIS A 63 -6.71 4.08 9.01
CA HIS A 63 -6.36 4.99 10.11
C HIS A 63 -6.41 6.47 9.71
N ALA A 64 -6.10 6.82 8.46
CA ALA A 64 -6.15 8.19 7.96
C ALA A 64 -7.49 8.90 8.22
N PRO A 65 -8.68 8.31 7.94
CA PRO A 65 -9.95 9.00 8.21
C PRO A 65 -10.18 9.22 9.72
N LYS A 66 -9.74 8.29 10.57
CA LYS A 66 -9.82 8.43 12.04
C LYS A 66 -8.91 9.54 12.54
N TRP A 67 -7.73 9.70 11.96
CA TRP A 67 -6.78 10.77 12.30
C TRP A 67 -7.31 12.14 11.89
N VAL A 68 -7.85 12.26 10.69
CA VAL A 68 -8.49 13.51 10.21
C VAL A 68 -9.66 13.90 11.10
N MET A 69 -10.48 12.93 11.51
CA MET A 69 -11.59 13.19 12.45
C MET A 69 -11.09 13.67 13.80
N ARG A 70 -10.10 13.00 14.42
CA ARG A 70 -9.51 13.46 15.70
C ARG A 70 -8.98 14.88 15.60
N TYR A 71 -8.25 15.20 14.53
CA TYR A 71 -7.73 16.54 14.33
C TYR A 71 -8.83 17.60 14.26
N LYS A 72 -9.96 17.31 13.59
CA LYS A 72 -11.12 18.21 13.55
C LYS A 72 -11.79 18.37 14.92
N TYR A 73 -11.90 17.29 15.70
CA TYR A 73 -12.42 17.37 17.06
C TYR A 73 -11.54 18.21 17.98
N ASP A 74 -10.22 18.01 17.94
CA ASP A 74 -9.27 18.80 18.75
C ASP A 74 -9.30 20.29 18.38
N LEU A 75 -9.50 20.62 17.10
CA LEU A 75 -9.68 22.00 16.63
C LEU A 75 -10.97 22.62 17.17
N ALA A 76 -12.09 21.91 17.07
CA ALA A 76 -13.38 22.39 17.56
C ALA A 76 -13.40 22.55 19.09
N GLU A 77 -12.69 21.69 19.82
CA GLU A 77 -12.56 21.78 21.28
C GLU A 77 -11.73 23.00 21.70
N LYS A 78 -10.63 23.29 21.00
CA LYS A 78 -9.83 24.51 21.22
C LYS A 78 -10.59 25.79 20.91
N GLU A 79 -11.47 25.78 19.91
CA GLU A 79 -12.31 26.93 19.59
C GLU A 79 -13.38 27.19 20.66
N ARG A 80 -13.97 26.14 21.23
CA ARG A 80 -14.93 26.26 22.35
C ARG A 80 -14.29 26.72 23.66
N LEU A 81 -13.05 26.33 23.92
CA LEU A 81 -12.31 26.76 25.12
C LEU A 81 -11.76 28.19 25.02
N LYS A 82 -11.79 28.79 23.82
CA LYS A 82 -11.39 30.20 23.59
C LYS A 82 -12.58 31.18 23.62
N GLN A 83 -13.82 30.69 23.59
CA GLN A 83 -15.04 31.47 23.83
C GLN A 83 -15.36 31.50 25.33
#